data_AF-A0A4P6KJN7-F1
#
_entry.id   AF-A0A4P6KJN7-F1
#
_cell.length_a   1.000
_cell.length_b   1.000
_cell.length_c   1.000
_cell.angle_alpha   90.00
_cell.angle_beta   90.00
_cell.angle_gamma   90.00
#
_symmetry.space_group_name_H-M   'P 1'
#
loop_
_entity.id
_entity.type
_entity.pdbx_description
1 polymer ?
#
loop_
_entity_poly.entity_id
_entity_poly.type
_entity_poly.pdbx_seq_one_letter_code
_entity_poly.pdbx_strand_id
1 'polypeptide(L)'
;MEEERFEHWCEACGSTAILTSEEAFDAGWDFPLRMGAWGVVSPRTCGDCGIEQTLWWALTVEKKSIDDCTPRQRQVLARILNEVPD
;
A
#
# COMPACT_ATOMS: atom_id res chain seq x y z
N MET A 1 25.68 7.33 -3.20
CA MET A 1 24.72 7.20 -2.09
C MET A 1 23.96 5.93 -2.39
N GLU A 2 23.90 5.00 -1.44
CA GLU A 2 23.12 3.78 -1.64
C GLU A 2 21.64 4.17 -1.53
N GLU A 3 20.83 3.81 -2.53
CA GLU A 3 19.39 4.11 -2.51
C GLU A 3 18.71 3.22 -1.47
N GLU A 4 17.94 3.84 -0.60
CA GLU A 4 17.24 3.15 0.47
C GLU A 4 16.18 2.20 -0.10
N ARG A 5 16.15 0.97 0.43
CA ARG A 5 15.23 -0.09 -0.01
C ARG A 5 14.24 -0.40 1.11
N PHE A 6 12.97 -0.46 0.75
CA PHE A 6 11.88 -0.70 1.70
C PHE A 6 11.12 -1.98 1.36
N GLU A 7 10.43 -2.55 2.35
CA GLU A 7 9.45 -3.60 2.10
C GLU A 7 8.24 -3.03 1.36
N HIS A 8 7.98 -3.57 0.19
CA HIS A 8 6.77 -3.36 -0.60
C HIS A 8 5.89 -4.59 -0.45
N TRP A 9 4.58 -4.39 -0.31
CA TRP A 9 3.63 -5.47 -0.06
C TRP A 9 2.28 -5.20 -0.73
N CYS A 10 1.75 -6.18 -1.43
CA CYS A 10 0.47 -6.04 -2.13
C CYS A 10 -0.67 -6.46 -1.21
N GLU A 11 -1.55 -5.53 -0.86
CA GLU A 11 -2.71 -5.84 -0.02
C GLU A 11 -3.74 -6.73 -0.72
N ALA A 12 -3.71 -6.83 -2.06
CA ALA A 12 -4.62 -7.64 -2.88
C ALA A 12 -4.16 -9.11 -3.02
N CYS A 13 -2.95 -9.35 -3.50
CA CYS A 13 -2.42 -10.71 -3.74
C CYS A 13 -1.46 -11.22 -2.66
N GLY A 14 -0.97 -10.36 -1.77
CA GLY A 14 -0.06 -10.74 -0.67
C GLY A 14 1.42 -10.81 -1.06
N SER A 15 1.79 -10.53 -2.31
CA SER A 15 3.19 -10.49 -2.75
C SER A 15 3.99 -9.45 -1.96
N THR A 16 5.27 -9.74 -1.71
CA THR A 16 6.21 -8.81 -1.08
C THR A 16 7.50 -8.69 -1.90
N ALA A 17 8.18 -7.55 -1.80
CA ALA A 17 9.47 -7.31 -2.44
C ALA A 17 10.28 -6.27 -1.64
N ILE A 18 11.62 -6.35 -1.68
CA ILE A 18 12.50 -5.33 -1.11
C ILE A 18 13.13 -4.54 -2.25
N LEU A 19 12.64 -3.33 -2.49
CA LEU A 19 12.94 -2.50 -3.67
C LEU A 19 13.28 -1.08 -3.23
N THR A 20 14.03 -0.35 -4.05
CA THR A 20 14.06 1.12 -3.94
C THR A 20 12.71 1.69 -4.36
N SER A 21 12.37 2.91 -3.94
CA SER A 21 11.13 3.55 -4.40
C SER A 21 11.08 3.76 -5.92
N GLU A 22 12.24 3.86 -6.60
CA GLU A 22 12.31 3.96 -8.06
C GLU A 22 12.05 2.61 -8.73
N GLU A 23 12.73 1.54 -8.29
CA GLU A 23 12.49 0.17 -8.80
C GLU A 23 11.02 -0.25 -8.62
N ALA A 24 10.44 0.06 -7.47
CA ALA A 24 9.04 -0.25 -7.18
C ALA A 24 8.08 0.51 -8.11
N PHE A 25 8.30 1.82 -8.29
CA PHE A 25 7.49 2.64 -9.18
C PHE A 25 7.57 2.15 -10.64
N ASP A 26 8.77 1.83 -11.11
CA ASP A 26 8.98 1.32 -12.47
C ASP A 26 8.35 -0.06 -12.67
N ALA A 27 8.30 -0.88 -11.62
CA ALA A 27 7.58 -2.15 -11.59
C ALA A 27 6.05 -1.99 -11.37
N GLY A 28 5.53 -0.76 -11.34
CA GLY A 28 4.11 -0.45 -11.22
C GLY A 28 3.53 -0.59 -9.82
N TRP A 29 4.36 -0.59 -8.77
CA TRP A 29 3.86 -0.63 -7.40
C TRP A 29 3.30 0.71 -6.95
N ASP A 30 2.12 0.67 -6.31
CA ASP A 30 1.54 1.82 -5.64
C ASP A 30 2.12 1.96 -4.23
N PHE A 31 3.33 2.52 -4.10
CA PHE A 31 4.00 2.70 -2.81
C PHE A 31 4.66 4.08 -2.66
N PRO A 32 4.86 4.57 -1.42
CA PRO A 32 5.68 5.75 -1.17
C PRO A 32 7.15 5.44 -1.51
N LEU A 33 7.99 6.41 -1.86
CA LEU A 33 7.81 7.87 -1.87
C LEU A 33 7.23 8.45 -3.17
N ARG A 34 6.89 7.61 -4.14
CA ARG A 34 6.38 8.04 -5.46
C ARG A 34 4.86 8.12 -5.51
N MET A 35 4.17 7.22 -4.80
CA MET A 35 2.72 7.13 -4.74
C MET A 35 2.22 7.20 -3.29
N GLY A 36 1.55 8.30 -2.95
CA GLY A 36 1.07 8.55 -1.59
C GLY A 36 2.17 8.91 -0.60
N ALA A 37 1.93 8.64 0.68
CA ALA A 37 2.87 8.88 1.78
C ALA A 37 2.79 7.76 2.82
N TRP A 38 3.87 7.55 3.56
CA TRP A 38 3.91 6.63 4.70
C TRP A 38 2.92 7.07 5.79
N GLY A 39 2.28 6.10 6.46
CA GLY A 39 1.25 6.39 7.47
C GLY A 39 -0.07 6.94 6.93
N VAL A 40 -0.17 7.23 5.63
CA VAL A 40 -1.39 7.77 5.00
C VAL A 40 -2.03 6.70 4.13
N VAL A 41 -3.31 6.43 4.38
CA VAL A 41 -4.07 5.47 3.58
C VAL A 41 -4.07 5.88 2.10
N SER A 42 -3.41 5.04 1.31
CA SER A 42 -3.30 5.09 -0.15
C SER A 42 -3.23 3.63 -0.64
N PRO A 43 -3.44 3.36 -1.94
CA PRO A 43 -3.31 2.00 -2.46
C PRO A 43 -1.96 1.38 -2.09
N ARG A 44 -1.96 0.08 -1.78
CA ARG A 44 -0.75 -0.74 -1.61
C ARG A 44 -0.85 -1.96 -2.52
N THR A 45 -0.46 -1.81 -3.77
CA THR A 45 -0.59 -2.86 -4.79
C THR A 45 0.72 -3.06 -5.55
N CYS A 46 0.91 -4.25 -6.10
CA CYS A 46 1.92 -4.50 -7.13
C CYS A 46 1.35 -4.19 -8.52
N GLY A 47 2.24 -4.07 -9.53
CA GLY A 47 1.84 -3.72 -10.90
C GLY A 47 0.88 -4.69 -11.60
N ASP A 48 0.63 -5.87 -11.02
CA ASP A 48 -0.31 -6.87 -11.55
C ASP A 48 -1.71 -6.81 -10.93
N CYS A 49 -1.90 -6.03 -9.87
CA CYS A 49 -3.15 -5.95 -9.13
C CYS A 49 -3.83 -4.59 -9.28
N GLY A 50 -5.15 -4.60 -9.47
CA GLY A 50 -5.94 -3.38 -9.51
C GLY A 50 -6.19 -2.78 -8.12
N ILE A 51 -6.33 -1.45 -8.07
CA ILE A 51 -6.56 -0.71 -6.83
C ILE A 51 -7.96 -0.93 -6.25
N GLU A 52 -8.91 -1.49 -6.99
CA GLU A 52 -10.28 -1.72 -6.54
C GLU A 52 -10.40 -2.68 -5.34
N GLN A 53 -9.35 -3.47 -5.10
CA GLN A 53 -9.29 -4.41 -3.98
C GLN A 53 -8.68 -3.81 -2.70
N THR A 54 -8.28 -2.53 -2.75
CA THR A 54 -7.55 -1.86 -1.66
C THR A 54 -8.46 -1.34 -0.56
N LEU A 55 -7.90 -1.18 0.65
CA LEU A 55 -8.54 -0.40 1.71
C LEU A 55 -8.84 1.01 1.24
N TRP A 56 -7.92 1.65 0.53
CA TRP A 56 -8.12 3.01 0.02
C TRP A 56 -9.36 3.11 -0.86
N TRP A 57 -9.59 2.14 -1.75
CA TRP A 57 -10.77 2.10 -2.60
C TRP A 57 -12.06 1.94 -1.79
N ALA A 58 -12.06 1.03 -0.82
CA ALA A 58 -13.20 0.81 0.07
C ALA A 58 -13.60 2.10 0.82
N LEU A 59 -12.64 2.85 1.34
CA LEU A 59 -12.91 4.10 2.06
C LEU A 59 -13.27 5.26 1.12
N THR A 60 -12.52 5.40 0.02
CA THR A 60 -12.58 6.61 -0.81
C THR A 60 -13.62 6.50 -1.91
N VAL A 61 -13.78 5.33 -2.52
CA VAL A 61 -14.69 5.11 -3.65
C VAL A 61 -16.00 4.47 -3.16
N GLU A 62 -15.94 3.39 -2.39
CA GLU A 62 -17.14 2.72 -1.87
C GLU A 62 -17.76 3.44 -0.66
N LYS A 63 -17.07 4.45 -0.11
CA LYS A 63 -17.50 5.24 1.05
C LYS A 63 -17.80 4.41 2.30
N LYS A 64 -17.13 3.27 2.47
CA LYS A 64 -17.23 2.46 3.70
C LYS A 64 -16.66 3.24 4.88
N SER A 65 -17.33 3.12 6.01
CA SER A 65 -16.76 3.54 7.29
C SER A 65 -15.70 2.51 7.75
N ILE A 66 -14.85 2.91 8.70
CA ILE A 66 -13.87 1.99 9.29
C ILE A 66 -14.55 0.84 10.05
N ASP A 67 -15.73 1.09 10.61
CA ASP A 67 -16.52 0.07 11.32
C ASP A 67 -17.04 -1.00 10.35
N ASP A 68 -17.38 -0.61 9.12
CA ASP A 68 -17.85 -1.50 8.05
C ASP A 68 -16.72 -2.23 7.31
N CYS A 69 -15.45 -1.93 7.63
CA CYS A 69 -14.31 -2.61 7.03
C CYS A 69 -14.31 -4.11 7.39
N THR A 70 -13.82 -4.93 6.48
CA THR A 70 -13.55 -6.34 6.78
C THR A 70 -12.39 -6.48 7.76
N PRO A 71 -12.24 -7.63 8.45
CA PRO A 71 -11.07 -7.89 9.28
C PRO A 71 -9.74 -7.70 8.54
N ARG A 72 -9.67 -8.12 7.27
CA ARG A 72 -8.50 -7.92 6.40
C ARG A 72 -8.20 -6.44 6.18
N GLN A 73 -9.21 -5.65 5.83
CA GLN A 73 -9.05 -4.20 5.63
C GLN A 73 -8.60 -3.47 6.90
N ARG A 74 -9.07 -3.89 8.08
CA ARG A 74 -8.56 -3.35 9.36
C ARG A 74 -7.10 -3.72 9.62
N GLN A 75 -6.66 -4.91 9.22
CA GLN A 75 -5.25 -5.30 9.30
C GLN A 75 -4.38 -4.46 8.36
N VAL A 76 -4.85 -4.21 7.14
CA VAL A 76 -4.17 -3.29 6.19
C VAL A 76 -4.06 -1.90 6.79
N LEU A 77 -5.14 -1.36 7.37
CA LEU A 77 -5.13 -0.05 8.02
C LEU A 77 -4.06 0.00 9.11
N ALA A 78 -4.05 -0.99 9.99
CA ALA A 78 -3.06 -1.09 11.05
C ALA A 78 -1.63 -1.18 10.49
N ARG A 79 -1.42 -1.93 9.40
CA ARG A 79 -0.11 -2.03 8.75
C ARG A 79 0.33 -0.67 8.22
N ILE A 80 -0.50 0.02 7.44
CA ILE A 80 -0.19 1.36 6.88
C ILE A 80 0.13 2.37 7.97
N LEU A 81 -0.65 2.42 9.06
CA LEU A 81 -0.42 3.36 10.16
C LEU A 81 0.88 3.11 10.92
N ASN A 82 1.43 1.89 10.84
CA ASN A 82 2.72 1.53 11.43
C ASN A 82 3.85 1.46 10.38
N GLU A 83 3.61 1.88 9.13
CA GLU A 83 4.68 2.05 8.15
C GLU A 83 5.55 3.24 8.58
N VAL A 84 6.78 2.96 8.97
CA VAL A 84 7.77 3.98 9.33
C VAL A 84 8.82 4.01 8.22
N PRO A 85 9.05 5.15 7.54
CA PRO A 85 10.26 5.33 6.76
C PRO A 85 11.45 5.33 7.73
N ASP A 86 12.43 4.47 7.49
CA ASP A 86 13.66 4.39 8.28
C ASP A 86 14.44 5.72 8.30
#